data_AF-A0A7J2YZR9-F1
#
_entry.id   AF-A0A7J2YZR9-F1
#
_cell.length_a   1.000
_cell.length_b   1.000
_cell.length_c   1.000
_cell.angle_alpha   90.00
_cell.angle_beta   90.00
_cell.angle_gamma   90.00
#
_symmetry.space_group_name_H-M   'P 1'
#
loop_
_entity.id
_entity.type
_entity.pdbx_description
1 polymer ?
#
loop_
_entity_poly.entity_id
_entity_poly.type
_entity_poly.pdbx_seq_one_letter_code
_entity_poly.pdbx_strand_id
1 'polypeptide(L)'
;MTNQVLNSSWCDKSKSNCLDAITQYAEFKQVPYTRPHFRAYDNDEMFVPNRDMVKRFVYRIRSIPNKAMILLSVETGCSSGEAWSLEWKDLKRHTAYFIDLSKKIVVFYDLPNYELLKNLRSLLSHDNAGNRISTYLVTDKAGNGSHRTKKVLIKGYFTALFASAFGEMDEQEISRNYLLSPSDNPDKIKKGIELQARKMTDPQFNEWYETEPSRVGLKQRVQRIKEANIKKVLFKAEDMENLKDWFFKNIDNLAPKSQRDFPRLYALAEAWALLNFQHRERTPDNSCIYANSTDIENAKKVYEPILKCNGLGLTPEEYAVWKIIEKTFDESQTYTATGLRIQEIHNIYSYEKQRRCSDKRLRGMLKNFCSAGLLKEEKEGVIIKYYPITHRETKQSGLTLSTLPLEKVESNPLFQRQ
;
A
#
# COMPACT_ATOMS: atom_id res chain seq x y z
N MET A 1 -20.67 -21.25 64.71
CA MET A 1 -21.18 -20.49 63.56
C MET A 1 -20.14 -19.54 62.98
N THR A 2 -19.56 -18.62 63.76
CA THR A 2 -18.53 -17.66 63.28
C THR A 2 -17.39 -18.29 62.48
N ASN A 3 -16.74 -19.35 62.99
CA ASN A 3 -15.64 -20.03 62.29
C ASN A 3 -16.09 -20.71 60.98
N GLN A 4 -17.33 -21.18 60.90
CA GLN A 4 -17.88 -21.74 59.67
C GLN A 4 -18.14 -20.65 58.62
N VAL A 5 -18.59 -19.46 59.05
CA VAL A 5 -18.79 -18.30 58.15
C VAL A 5 -17.45 -17.76 57.65
N LEU A 6 -16.43 -17.68 58.52
CA LEU A 6 -15.10 -17.22 58.12
C LEU A 6 -14.41 -18.19 57.14
N ASN A 7 -14.57 -19.49 57.37
CA ASN A 7 -13.99 -20.55 56.53
C ASN A 7 -14.82 -20.90 55.28
N SER A 8 -15.98 -20.28 55.09
CA SER A 8 -16.82 -20.54 53.90
C SER A 8 -16.18 -19.95 52.63
N SER A 9 -16.58 -20.47 51.47
CA SER A 9 -16.19 -19.92 50.16
C SER A 9 -17.03 -18.71 49.72
N TRP A 10 -17.80 -18.10 50.63
CA TRP A 10 -18.66 -16.96 50.31
C TRP A 10 -17.84 -15.69 50.06
N CYS A 11 -18.41 -14.77 49.27
CA CYS A 11 -17.80 -13.45 49.08
C CYS A 11 -17.88 -12.61 50.36
N ASP A 12 -16.98 -11.64 50.49
CA ASP A 12 -16.76 -10.87 51.71
C ASP A 12 -18.01 -10.11 52.17
N LYS A 13 -18.84 -9.62 51.22
CA LYS A 13 -20.10 -8.94 51.54
C LYS A 13 -21.12 -9.89 52.17
N SER A 14 -21.27 -11.10 51.63
CA SER A 14 -22.16 -12.12 52.18
C SER A 14 -21.68 -12.62 53.55
N LYS A 15 -20.35 -12.72 53.76
CA LYS A 15 -19.77 -13.03 55.08
C LYS A 15 -20.08 -11.93 56.09
N SER A 16 -19.92 -10.65 55.72
CA SER A 16 -20.25 -9.51 56.58
C SER A 16 -21.72 -9.55 57.01
N ASN A 17 -22.65 -9.67 56.06
CA ASN A 17 -24.08 -9.70 56.36
C ASN A 17 -24.45 -10.87 57.28
N CYS A 18 -23.81 -12.03 57.10
CA CYS A 18 -24.04 -13.19 57.96
C CYS A 18 -23.49 -12.97 59.38
N LEU A 19 -22.31 -12.35 59.52
CA LEU A 19 -21.77 -11.96 60.83
C LEU A 19 -22.65 -10.93 61.53
N ASP A 20 -23.29 -10.02 60.79
CA ASP A 20 -24.22 -9.03 61.34
C ASP A 20 -25.48 -9.72 61.87
N ALA A 21 -26.03 -10.68 61.12
CA ALA A 21 -27.16 -11.49 61.58
C ALA A 21 -26.81 -12.33 62.82
N ILE A 22 -25.61 -12.91 62.90
CA ILE A 22 -25.13 -13.63 64.09
C ILE A 22 -25.01 -12.68 65.29
N THR A 23 -24.52 -11.46 65.07
CA THR A 23 -24.39 -10.44 66.12
C THR A 23 -25.76 -10.06 66.68
N GLN A 24 -26.71 -9.73 65.80
CA GLN A 24 -28.09 -9.39 66.19
C GLN A 24 -28.79 -10.55 66.92
N TYR A 25 -28.56 -11.79 66.49
CA TYR A 25 -29.12 -12.96 67.16
C TYR A 25 -28.50 -13.19 68.55
N ALA A 26 -27.20 -12.96 68.70
CA ALA A 26 -26.53 -13.05 70.00
C ALA A 26 -27.01 -11.98 70.98
N GLU A 27 -27.22 -10.74 70.51
CA GLU A 27 -27.84 -9.66 71.26
C GLU A 27 -29.25 -10.02 71.72
N PHE A 28 -30.09 -10.55 70.81
CA PHE A 28 -31.44 -11.00 71.14
C PHE A 28 -31.45 -12.09 72.22
N LYS A 29 -30.46 -13.00 72.20
CA LYS A 29 -30.30 -14.06 73.20
C LYS A 29 -29.56 -13.62 74.47
N GLN A 30 -29.15 -12.35 74.56
CA GLN A 30 -28.34 -11.79 75.66
C GLN A 30 -27.05 -12.58 75.92
N VAL A 31 -26.48 -13.18 74.87
CA VAL A 31 -25.21 -13.91 74.94
C VAL A 31 -24.08 -12.97 74.54
N PRO A 32 -23.04 -12.80 75.37
CA PRO A 32 -21.92 -11.93 75.02
C PRO A 32 -21.20 -12.49 73.78
N TYR A 33 -21.22 -11.72 72.69
CA TYR A 33 -20.58 -12.08 71.44
C TYR A 33 -19.75 -10.91 70.92
N THR A 34 -18.47 -11.17 70.65
CA THR A 34 -17.56 -10.19 70.06
C THR A 34 -17.43 -10.46 68.56
N ARG A 35 -18.00 -9.57 67.74
CA ARG A 35 -17.91 -9.64 66.28
C ARG A 35 -16.43 -9.60 65.85
N PRO A 36 -15.91 -10.61 65.13
CA PRO A 36 -14.55 -10.57 64.65
C PRO A 36 -14.36 -9.41 63.67
N HIS A 37 -13.23 -8.70 63.81
CA HIS A 37 -12.91 -7.59 62.93
C HIS A 37 -12.48 -8.13 61.56
N PHE A 38 -13.37 -8.03 60.59
CA PHE A 38 -13.14 -8.46 59.21
C PHE A 38 -13.35 -7.24 58.30
N ARG A 39 -12.29 -6.78 57.63
CA ARG A 39 -12.36 -5.69 56.65
C ARG A 39 -13.00 -6.25 55.37
N ALA A 40 -14.31 -6.05 55.21
CA ALA A 40 -14.91 -6.17 53.89
C ALA A 40 -14.26 -5.09 53.00
N TYR A 41 -13.73 -5.50 51.85
CA TYR A 41 -13.20 -4.58 50.84
C TYR A 41 -14.39 -3.85 50.18
N ASP A 42 -14.96 -2.85 50.84
CA ASP A 42 -15.89 -1.88 50.22
C ASP A 42 -15.03 -0.87 49.46
N ASN A 43 -14.88 -1.06 48.15
CA ASN A 43 -14.36 -0.02 47.26
C ASN A 43 -15.56 0.83 46.79
N ASP A 44 -15.83 1.95 47.49
CA ASP A 44 -16.71 3.02 46.99
C ASP A 44 -16.04 3.83 45.85
N GLU A 45 -14.78 3.55 45.56
CA GLU A 45 -14.06 4.08 44.40
C GLU A 45 -13.97 3.02 43.31
N MET A 46 -14.69 3.24 42.21
CA MET A 46 -14.44 2.52 40.96
C MET A 46 -13.11 3.01 40.38
N PHE A 47 -12.01 2.45 40.87
CA PHE A 47 -10.70 2.63 40.26
C PHE A 47 -10.77 2.13 38.83
N VAL A 48 -10.73 3.04 37.86
CA VAL A 48 -10.43 2.68 36.46
C VAL A 48 -8.95 2.29 36.47
N PRO A 49 -8.61 0.99 36.42
CA PRO A 49 -7.24 0.58 36.59
C PRO A 49 -6.46 1.06 35.38
N ASN A 50 -5.37 1.80 35.62
CA ASN A 50 -4.43 2.10 34.54
C ASN A 50 -3.87 0.78 33.99
N ARG A 51 -3.38 0.81 32.75
CA ARG A 51 -2.97 -0.40 32.03
C ARG A 51 -1.94 -1.25 32.79
N ASP A 52 -1.10 -0.61 33.60
CA ASP A 52 -0.08 -1.30 34.40
C ASP A 52 -0.64 -1.96 35.66
N MET A 53 -1.67 -1.38 36.28
CA MET A 53 -2.42 -2.01 37.37
C MET A 53 -3.16 -3.27 36.90
N VAL A 54 -3.80 -3.22 35.72
CA VAL A 54 -4.44 -4.40 35.11
C VAL A 54 -3.41 -5.49 34.87
N LYS A 55 -2.25 -5.15 34.30
CA LYS A 55 -1.16 -6.11 34.11
C LYS A 55 -0.72 -6.74 35.43
N ARG A 56 -0.43 -5.93 36.46
CA ARG A 56 0.00 -6.43 37.77
C ARG A 56 -1.05 -7.33 38.42
N PHE A 57 -2.33 -7.00 38.30
CA PHE A 57 -3.44 -7.83 38.78
C PHE A 57 -3.48 -9.19 38.05
N VAL A 58 -3.43 -9.18 36.72
CA VAL A 58 -3.41 -10.40 35.90
C VAL A 58 -2.21 -11.30 36.24
N TYR A 59 -1.04 -10.73 36.53
CA TYR A 59 0.13 -11.50 36.94
C TYR A 59 -0.03 -12.19 38.31
N ARG A 60 -0.87 -11.66 39.21
CA ARG A 60 -1.13 -12.22 40.55
C ARG A 60 -2.14 -13.36 40.55
N ILE A 61 -2.88 -13.57 39.46
CA ILE A 61 -3.85 -14.67 39.35
C ILE A 61 -3.09 -15.99 39.27
N ARG A 62 -3.24 -16.83 40.30
CA ARG A 62 -2.57 -18.14 40.41
C ARG A 62 -3.25 -19.23 39.58
N SER A 63 -4.56 -19.12 39.39
CA SER A 63 -5.32 -20.04 38.54
C SER A 63 -4.98 -19.78 37.07
N ILE A 64 -4.26 -20.70 36.46
CA ILE A 64 -3.85 -20.62 35.04
C ILE A 64 -5.07 -20.45 34.12
N PRO A 65 -6.18 -21.20 34.28
CA PRO A 65 -7.39 -21.01 33.46
C PRO A 65 -7.97 -19.59 33.58
N ASN A 66 -8.10 -19.07 34.80
CA ASN A 66 -8.67 -17.74 35.04
C ASN A 66 -7.75 -16.63 34.50
N LYS A 67 -6.43 -16.82 34.63
CA LYS A 67 -5.43 -15.90 34.09
C LYS A 67 -5.48 -15.85 32.56
N ALA A 68 -5.56 -17.00 31.92
CA ALA A 68 -5.67 -17.11 30.47
C ALA A 68 -6.97 -16.47 29.95
N MET A 69 -8.10 -16.73 30.61
CA MET A 69 -9.40 -16.13 30.27
C MET A 69 -9.37 -14.61 30.38
N ILE A 70 -8.86 -14.06 31.47
CA ILE A 70 -8.80 -12.61 31.67
C ILE A 70 -7.84 -11.94 30.69
N LEU A 71 -6.69 -12.57 30.38
CA LEU A 71 -5.79 -12.06 29.33
C LEU A 71 -6.49 -12.01 27.97
N LEU A 72 -7.18 -13.09 27.62
CA LEU A 72 -7.90 -13.21 26.36
C LEU A 72 -9.00 -12.14 26.25
N SER A 73 -9.83 -11.95 27.29
CA SER A 73 -10.85 -10.90 27.34
C SER A 73 -10.25 -9.49 27.28
N VAL A 74 -9.12 -9.24 27.93
CA VAL A 74 -8.45 -7.92 27.92
C VAL A 74 -7.83 -7.60 26.55
N GLU A 75 -7.25 -8.58 25.87
CA GLU A 75 -6.60 -8.38 24.57
C GLU A 75 -7.58 -8.33 23.40
N THR A 76 -8.67 -9.11 23.47
CA THR A 76 -9.62 -9.25 22.35
C THR A 76 -10.93 -8.50 22.56
N GLY A 77 -11.27 -8.14 23.80
CA GLY A 77 -12.56 -7.55 24.17
C GLY A 77 -13.71 -8.57 24.28
N CYS A 78 -13.44 -9.88 24.22
CA CYS A 78 -14.49 -10.89 24.31
C CYS A 78 -15.04 -11.02 25.74
N SER A 79 -16.33 -11.39 25.84
CA SER A 79 -16.99 -11.66 27.12
C SER A 79 -16.41 -12.90 27.81
N SER A 80 -16.66 -13.02 29.12
CA SER A 80 -16.22 -14.18 29.90
C SER A 80 -16.87 -15.48 29.41
N GLY A 81 -18.14 -15.45 29.00
CA GLY A 81 -18.85 -16.61 28.45
C GLY A 81 -18.25 -17.09 27.13
N GLU A 82 -17.87 -16.17 26.23
CA GLU A 82 -17.17 -16.50 24.99
C GLU A 82 -15.79 -17.09 25.27
N ALA A 83 -15.04 -16.50 26.21
CA ALA A 83 -13.71 -16.99 26.58
C ALA A 83 -13.73 -18.40 27.19
N TRP A 84 -14.76 -18.73 27.99
CA TRP A 84 -14.95 -20.07 28.56
C TRP A 84 -15.45 -21.11 27.57
N SER A 85 -16.09 -20.67 26.50
CA SER A 85 -16.60 -21.55 25.43
C SER A 85 -15.54 -21.91 24.38
N LEU A 86 -14.32 -21.35 24.50
CA LEU A 86 -13.22 -21.67 23.61
C LEU A 86 -12.59 -23.01 23.97
N GLU A 87 -12.62 -23.95 23.03
CA GLU A 87 -11.84 -25.17 23.14
C GLU A 87 -10.47 -25.03 22.47
N TRP A 88 -9.50 -25.88 22.85
CA TRP A 88 -8.18 -25.93 22.21
C TRP A 88 -8.23 -26.15 20.69
N LYS A 89 -9.30 -26.75 20.17
CA LYS A 89 -9.56 -26.92 18.73
C LYS A 89 -9.87 -25.59 18.03
N ASP A 90 -10.46 -24.63 18.74
CA ASP A 90 -10.78 -23.29 18.23
C ASP A 90 -9.53 -22.40 18.21
N LEU A 91 -8.65 -22.54 19.21
CA LEU A 91 -7.32 -21.93 19.21
C LEU A 91 -6.43 -22.43 18.05
N LYS A 92 -6.53 -23.71 17.67
CA LYS A 92 -5.80 -24.29 16.52
C LYS A 92 -6.28 -23.78 15.16
N ARG A 93 -7.53 -23.30 15.04
CA ARG A 93 -8.08 -22.73 13.80
C ARG A 93 -7.66 -21.26 13.58
N HIS A 94 -7.09 -20.61 14.59
CA HIS A 94 -6.81 -19.18 14.60
C HIS A 94 -5.33 -18.79 14.67
N THR A 95 -4.38 -19.67 14.33
CA THR A 95 -2.98 -19.24 14.08
C THR A 95 -2.86 -18.59 12.69
N ALA A 96 -3.67 -17.58 12.43
CA ALA A 96 -3.53 -16.78 11.23
C ALA A 96 -2.42 -15.75 11.44
N TYR A 97 -1.46 -15.69 10.53
CA TYR A 97 -0.41 -14.67 10.56
C TYR A 97 -1.03 -13.33 10.21
N PHE A 98 -1.15 -12.44 11.20
CA PHE A 98 -1.70 -11.11 11.00
C PHE A 98 -0.60 -10.10 10.70
N ILE A 99 -0.70 -9.42 9.56
CA ILE A 99 0.27 -8.44 9.09
C ILE A 99 -0.48 -7.12 8.84
N ASP A 100 -0.22 -6.10 9.65
CA ASP A 100 -0.74 -4.75 9.41
C ASP A 100 0.21 -3.97 8.49
N LEU A 101 -0.21 -3.73 7.26
CA LEU A 101 0.49 -2.94 6.26
C LEU A 101 -0.14 -1.55 6.05
N SER A 102 -1.16 -1.20 6.84
CA SER A 102 -1.86 0.09 6.74
C SER A 102 -0.87 1.26 6.80
N LYS A 103 -0.89 2.12 5.77
CA LYS A 103 -0.06 3.34 5.69
C LYS A 103 1.45 3.08 5.74
N LYS A 104 1.89 1.89 5.32
CA LYS A 104 3.31 1.55 5.20
C LYS A 104 3.77 1.66 3.75
N ILE A 105 5.06 1.91 3.58
CA ILE A 105 5.75 1.78 2.31
C ILE A 105 6.52 0.47 2.37
N VAL A 106 6.24 -0.44 1.44
CA VAL A 106 6.92 -1.73 1.32
C VAL A 106 7.81 -1.69 0.09
N VAL A 107 9.10 -1.85 0.31
CA VAL A 107 10.10 -1.86 -0.76
C VAL A 107 10.51 -3.30 -1.03
N PHE A 108 10.21 -3.76 -2.23
CA PHE A 108 10.73 -5.01 -2.76
C PHE A 108 12.02 -4.71 -3.53
N TYR A 109 13.12 -5.33 -3.11
CA TYR A 109 14.43 -5.17 -3.76
C TYR A 109 14.48 -5.76 -5.17
N ASP A 110 13.52 -6.60 -5.54
CA ASP A 110 13.30 -7.08 -6.90
C ASP A 110 11.81 -7.38 -7.09
N LEU A 111 11.38 -7.68 -8.32
CA LEU A 111 10.02 -8.08 -8.62
C LEU A 111 9.71 -9.43 -7.93
N PRO A 112 8.70 -9.51 -7.05
CA PRO A 112 8.36 -10.76 -6.39
C PRO A 112 7.87 -11.80 -7.41
N ASN A 113 7.88 -13.07 -7.01
CA ASN A 113 7.39 -14.14 -7.88
C ASN A 113 5.93 -13.91 -8.32
N TYR A 114 5.57 -14.50 -9.45
CA TYR A 114 4.25 -14.30 -10.06
C TYR A 114 3.10 -14.65 -9.11
N GLU A 115 3.24 -15.72 -8.32
CA GLU A 115 2.19 -16.15 -7.39
C GLU A 115 1.93 -15.11 -6.28
N LEU A 116 2.99 -14.56 -5.70
CA LEU A 116 2.88 -13.50 -4.71
C LEU A 116 2.29 -12.23 -5.33
N LEU A 117 2.73 -11.81 -6.52
CA LEU A 117 2.16 -10.67 -7.23
C LEU A 117 0.67 -10.89 -7.50
N LYS A 118 0.30 -12.03 -8.06
CA LYS A 118 -1.09 -12.40 -8.37
C LYS A 118 -1.99 -12.30 -7.13
N ASN A 119 -1.50 -12.78 -5.99
CA ASN A 119 -2.22 -12.68 -4.72
C ASN A 119 -2.33 -11.23 -4.23
N LEU A 120 -1.28 -10.42 -4.41
CA LEU A 120 -1.28 -9.01 -3.98
C LEU A 120 -2.06 -8.07 -4.90
N ARG A 121 -2.41 -8.45 -6.14
CA ARG A 121 -3.08 -7.59 -7.14
C ARG A 121 -4.32 -6.88 -6.62
N SER A 122 -5.21 -7.60 -5.93
CA SER A 122 -6.45 -7.03 -5.38
C SER A 122 -6.17 -5.99 -4.29
N LEU A 123 -5.09 -6.20 -3.53
CA LEU A 123 -4.66 -5.27 -2.48
C LEU A 123 -3.97 -4.03 -3.08
N LEU A 124 -3.09 -4.22 -4.08
CA LEU A 124 -2.38 -3.12 -4.74
C LEU A 124 -3.31 -2.23 -5.57
N SER A 125 -4.37 -2.81 -6.14
CA SER A 125 -5.36 -2.09 -6.97
C SER A 125 -6.48 -1.45 -6.15
N HIS A 126 -6.54 -1.68 -4.83
CA HIS A 126 -7.61 -1.21 -3.94
C HIS A 126 -9.02 -1.69 -4.35
N ASP A 127 -9.12 -2.84 -5.02
CA ASP A 127 -10.37 -3.37 -5.59
C ASP A 127 -11.40 -3.76 -4.50
N ASN A 128 -10.93 -4.12 -3.31
CA ASN A 128 -11.78 -4.54 -2.20
C ASN A 128 -12.23 -3.35 -1.34
N ALA A 129 -13.13 -2.53 -1.87
CA ALA A 129 -13.65 -1.33 -1.20
C ALA A 129 -14.27 -1.58 0.19
N GLY A 130 -14.73 -2.80 0.48
CA GLY A 130 -15.42 -3.15 1.73
C GLY A 130 -14.59 -3.79 2.83
N ASN A 131 -13.44 -4.43 2.51
CA ASN A 131 -12.71 -5.24 3.50
C ASN A 131 -11.23 -4.85 3.54
N ARG A 132 -10.86 -4.08 4.58
CA ARG A 132 -9.46 -3.70 4.86
C ARG A 132 -8.61 -4.89 5.32
N ILE A 133 -9.11 -6.12 5.28
CA ILE A 133 -8.38 -7.33 5.67
C ILE A 133 -8.50 -8.35 4.54
N SER A 134 -7.38 -8.65 3.88
CA SER A 134 -7.28 -9.68 2.86
C SER A 134 -6.80 -10.99 3.47
N THR A 135 -7.47 -12.09 3.14
CA THR A 135 -7.12 -13.43 3.63
C THR A 135 -6.45 -14.24 2.54
N TYR A 136 -5.27 -14.77 2.84
CA TYR A 136 -4.50 -15.64 1.94
C TYR A 136 -4.24 -16.98 2.62
N LEU A 137 -4.25 -18.05 1.84
CA LEU A 137 -3.87 -19.40 2.27
C LEU A 137 -2.57 -19.76 1.59
N VAL A 138 -1.50 -19.94 2.38
CA VAL A 138 -0.15 -20.30 1.89
C VAL A 138 0.15 -21.71 2.33
N THR A 139 0.53 -22.59 1.41
CA THR A 139 0.84 -23.99 1.74
C THR A 139 2.35 -24.20 1.74
N ASP A 140 2.91 -24.47 2.92
CA ASP A 140 4.34 -24.80 3.08
C ASP A 140 4.55 -26.31 3.09
N LYS A 141 5.66 -26.77 2.52
CA LYS A 141 6.15 -28.15 2.74
C LYS A 141 6.86 -28.19 4.10
N ALA A 142 6.37 -29.01 5.02
CA ALA A 142 7.10 -29.32 6.24
C ALA A 142 8.29 -30.23 5.92
N GLY A 143 9.35 -30.17 6.74
CA GLY A 143 10.58 -30.95 6.55
C GLY A 143 10.39 -32.46 6.46
N ASN A 144 9.21 -32.98 6.84
CA ASN A 144 8.85 -34.39 6.79
C ASN A 144 7.95 -34.76 5.59
N GLY A 145 7.82 -33.90 4.58
CA GLY A 145 7.01 -34.16 3.37
C GLY A 145 5.51 -33.91 3.52
N SER A 146 5.02 -33.52 4.69
CA SER A 146 3.63 -33.12 4.89
C SER A 146 3.39 -31.66 4.49
N HIS A 147 2.24 -31.36 3.90
CA HIS A 147 1.84 -29.99 3.57
C HIS A 147 1.15 -29.33 4.76
N ARG A 148 1.56 -28.11 5.10
CA ARG A 148 0.91 -27.29 6.13
C ARG A 148 0.40 -25.99 5.52
N THR A 149 -0.91 -25.80 5.52
CA THR A 149 -1.54 -24.54 5.10
C THR A 149 -1.55 -23.55 6.26
N LYS A 150 -0.95 -22.37 6.04
CA LYS A 150 -0.97 -21.20 6.91
C LYS A 150 -1.98 -20.20 6.37
N LYS A 151 -2.81 -19.67 7.26
CA LYS A 151 -3.69 -18.55 6.94
C LYS A 151 -2.94 -17.24 7.21
N VAL A 152 -2.90 -16.32 6.27
CA VAL A 152 -2.28 -15.00 6.40
C VAL A 152 -3.36 -13.93 6.23
N LEU A 153 -3.45 -13.02 7.18
CA LEU A 153 -4.38 -11.90 7.18
C LEU A 153 -3.59 -10.61 7.00
N ILE A 154 -3.76 -9.93 5.87
CA ILE A 154 -3.10 -8.65 5.59
C ILE A 154 -4.11 -7.53 5.81
N LYS A 155 -3.82 -6.62 6.76
CA LYS A 155 -4.65 -5.45 7.04
C LYS A 155 -4.12 -4.19 6.35
N GLY A 156 -5.03 -3.48 5.71
CA GLY A 156 -4.86 -2.17 5.12
C GLY A 156 -4.15 -2.17 3.78
N TYR A 157 -4.07 -0.98 3.22
CA TYR A 157 -3.37 -0.70 1.98
C TYR A 157 -1.98 -0.12 2.27
N PHE A 158 -1.04 -0.43 1.38
CA PHE A 158 0.34 0.00 1.46
C PHE A 158 0.83 0.49 0.09
N THR A 159 1.84 1.34 0.10
CA THR A 159 2.55 1.73 -1.12
C THR A 159 3.63 0.70 -1.41
N ALA A 160 3.53 0.01 -2.55
CA ALA A 160 4.55 -0.92 -3.01
C ALA A 160 5.57 -0.20 -3.91
N LEU A 161 6.86 -0.45 -3.67
CA LEU A 161 7.94 -0.05 -4.56
C LEU A 161 8.69 -1.31 -5.03
N PHE A 162 8.77 -1.52 -6.34
CA PHE A 162 9.49 -2.64 -6.93
C PHE A 162 10.78 -2.11 -7.56
N ALA A 163 11.92 -2.41 -6.94
CA ALA A 163 13.24 -2.01 -7.43
C ALA A 163 13.81 -3.06 -8.39
N SER A 164 13.10 -3.38 -9.47
CA SER A 164 13.56 -4.41 -10.42
C SER A 164 14.48 -3.83 -11.49
N ALA A 165 15.52 -4.60 -11.83
CA ALA A 165 16.37 -4.35 -12.99
C ALA A 165 15.87 -5.08 -14.27
N PHE A 166 14.83 -5.91 -14.14
CA PHE A 166 14.24 -6.63 -15.27
C PHE A 166 13.27 -5.74 -16.03
N GLY A 167 13.48 -5.64 -17.35
CA GLY A 167 12.61 -4.87 -18.24
C GLY A 167 11.34 -5.59 -18.67
N GLU A 168 11.25 -6.92 -18.49
CA GLU A 168 10.05 -7.68 -18.84
C GLU A 168 9.10 -7.72 -17.64
N MET A 169 8.03 -6.92 -17.73
CA MET A 169 6.91 -6.96 -16.79
C MET A 169 5.67 -7.51 -17.49
N ASP A 170 4.85 -8.23 -16.72
CA ASP A 170 3.53 -8.68 -17.18
C ASP A 170 2.63 -7.47 -17.50
N GLU A 171 1.83 -7.56 -18.55
CA GLU A 171 0.96 -6.47 -19.04
C GLU A 171 0.01 -5.96 -17.94
N GLN A 172 -0.42 -6.88 -17.07
CA GLN A 172 -1.22 -6.57 -15.90
C GLN A 172 -0.49 -5.70 -14.86
N GLU A 173 0.82 -5.84 -14.71
CA GLU A 173 1.64 -5.03 -13.80
C GLU A 173 1.97 -3.68 -14.43
N ILE A 174 2.24 -3.65 -15.74
CA ILE A 174 2.45 -2.42 -16.52
C ILE A 174 1.23 -1.49 -16.41
N SER A 175 0.02 -2.04 -16.52
CA SER A 175 -1.21 -1.24 -16.41
C SER A 175 -1.53 -0.80 -14.97
N ARG A 176 -1.00 -1.50 -13.94
CA ARG A 176 -1.27 -1.23 -12.52
C ARG A 176 -0.23 -0.36 -11.80
N ASN A 177 0.95 -0.20 -12.37
CA ASN A 177 2.04 0.53 -11.73
C ASN A 177 2.47 1.78 -12.50
N TYR A 178 3.14 2.68 -11.79
CA TYR A 178 4.00 3.68 -12.42
C TYR A 178 5.32 3.02 -12.80
N LEU A 179 5.65 3.08 -14.09
CA LEU A 179 6.92 2.69 -14.64
C LEU A 179 7.85 3.88 -14.55
N LEU A 180 8.87 3.74 -13.70
CA LEU A 180 9.87 4.77 -13.45
C LEU A 180 11.25 4.16 -13.68
N SER A 181 12.14 4.96 -14.22
CA SER A 181 13.57 4.63 -14.32
C SER A 181 14.37 5.58 -13.43
N PRO A 182 15.56 5.16 -12.95
CA PRO A 182 16.47 6.07 -12.30
C PRO A 182 16.77 7.27 -13.21
N SER A 183 16.65 8.48 -12.66
CA SER A 183 17.09 9.70 -13.36
C SER A 183 18.59 9.64 -13.62
N ASP A 184 18.98 9.93 -14.87
CA ASP A 184 20.34 10.07 -15.39
C ASP A 184 20.87 11.51 -15.31
N ASN A 185 20.21 12.38 -14.52
CA ASN A 185 20.62 13.76 -14.36
C ASN A 185 22.06 13.85 -13.79
N PRO A 186 23.01 14.47 -14.52
CA PRO A 186 24.40 14.61 -14.08
C PRO A 186 24.56 15.23 -12.70
N ASP A 187 23.74 16.22 -12.34
CA ASP A 187 23.80 16.88 -11.03
C ASP A 187 23.43 15.92 -9.90
N LYS A 188 22.46 15.04 -10.14
CA LYS A 188 22.06 14.02 -9.17
C LYS A 188 23.20 13.01 -8.96
N ILE A 189 23.84 12.58 -10.04
CA ILE A 189 24.98 11.65 -9.99
C ILE A 189 26.15 12.29 -9.26
N LYS A 190 26.48 13.54 -9.59
CA LYS A 190 27.56 14.32 -8.94
C LYS A 190 27.32 14.45 -7.43
N LYS A 191 26.13 14.88 -7.01
CA LYS A 191 25.76 14.95 -5.59
C LYS A 191 25.82 13.60 -4.89
N GLY A 192 25.48 12.52 -5.60
CA GLY A 192 25.63 11.16 -5.10
C GLY A 192 27.09 10.79 -4.81
N ILE A 193 28.00 11.11 -5.73
CA ILE A 193 29.44 10.89 -5.57
C ILE A 193 30.00 11.74 -4.43
N GLU A 194 29.64 13.03 -4.35
CA GLU A 194 30.03 13.93 -3.27
C GLU A 194 29.62 13.37 -1.89
N LEU A 195 28.40 12.85 -1.78
CA LEU A 195 27.91 12.23 -0.55
C LEU A 195 28.69 10.96 -0.18
N GLN A 196 29.01 10.10 -1.16
CA GLN A 196 29.81 8.89 -0.93
C GLN A 196 31.24 9.23 -0.53
N ALA A 197 31.87 10.21 -1.20
CA ALA A 197 33.20 10.68 -0.87
C ALA A 197 33.24 11.17 0.57
N ARG A 198 32.29 12.04 0.96
CA ARG A 198 32.19 12.53 2.34
C ARG A 198 32.02 11.38 3.34
N LYS A 199 31.17 10.41 3.03
CA LYS A 199 30.96 9.23 3.89
C LYS A 199 32.24 8.44 4.14
N MET A 200 33.14 8.39 3.17
CA MET A 200 34.42 7.69 3.29
C MET A 200 35.49 8.51 4.02
N THR A 201 35.41 9.84 3.97
CA THR A 201 36.46 10.73 4.51
C THR A 201 36.15 11.34 5.88
N ASP A 202 34.87 11.51 6.21
CA ASP A 202 34.41 12.24 7.40
C ASP A 202 34.05 11.27 8.55
N PRO A 203 34.82 11.19 9.64
CA PRO A 203 34.51 10.32 10.79
C PRO A 203 33.19 10.70 11.48
N GLN A 204 32.73 11.94 11.34
CA GLN A 204 31.48 12.45 11.90
C GLN A 204 30.33 12.45 10.89
N PHE A 205 30.48 11.73 9.76
CA PHE A 205 29.47 11.68 8.70
C PHE A 205 28.07 11.39 9.22
N ASN A 206 27.90 10.43 10.13
CA ASN A 206 26.58 10.05 10.65
C ASN A 206 25.93 11.19 11.45
N GLU A 207 26.71 11.94 12.22
CA GLU A 207 26.21 13.08 13.01
C GLU A 207 25.81 14.23 12.08
N TRP A 208 26.68 14.60 11.13
CA TRP A 208 26.33 15.57 10.10
C TRP A 208 25.09 15.14 9.32
N TYR A 209 25.04 13.87 8.88
CA TYR A 209 23.97 13.36 8.05
C TYR A 209 22.62 13.38 8.77
N GLU A 210 22.58 13.13 10.08
CA GLU A 210 21.35 13.20 10.87
C GLU A 210 20.95 14.63 11.29
N THR A 211 21.91 15.56 11.34
CA THR A 211 21.69 16.97 11.71
C THR A 211 21.53 17.91 10.51
N GLU A 212 21.75 17.42 9.29
CA GLU A 212 21.64 18.19 8.05
C GLU A 212 20.26 18.89 7.95
N PRO A 213 20.21 20.24 7.92
CA PRO A 213 18.96 21.00 8.04
C PRO A 213 17.88 20.59 7.04
N SER A 214 18.27 20.30 5.80
CA SER A 214 17.36 19.88 4.73
C SER A 214 16.66 18.54 5.06
N ARG A 215 17.40 17.58 5.63
CA ARG A 215 16.85 16.27 6.04
C ARG A 215 15.96 16.42 7.26
N VAL A 216 16.40 17.17 8.26
CA VAL A 216 15.64 17.43 9.49
C VAL A 216 14.33 18.14 9.15
N GLY A 217 14.37 19.16 8.31
CA GLY A 217 13.18 19.88 7.83
C GLY A 217 12.20 18.97 7.12
N LEU A 218 12.67 18.05 6.27
CA LEU A 218 11.81 17.07 5.61
C LEU A 218 11.15 16.10 6.60
N LYS A 219 11.92 15.55 7.56
CA LYS A 219 11.38 14.66 8.62
C LYS A 219 10.31 15.37 9.44
N GLN A 220 10.58 16.62 9.84
CA GLN A 220 9.62 17.44 10.60
C GLN A 220 8.36 17.73 9.77
N ARG A 221 8.49 18.00 8.47
CA ARG A 221 7.35 18.21 7.58
C ARG A 221 6.45 16.98 7.51
N VAL A 222 7.03 15.78 7.36
CA VAL A 222 6.28 14.51 7.37
C VAL A 222 5.56 14.31 8.71
N GLN A 223 6.24 14.60 9.83
CA GLN A 223 5.66 14.50 11.16
C GLN A 223 4.47 15.46 11.34
N ARG A 224 4.61 16.72 10.90
CA ARG A 224 3.53 17.73 10.94
C ARG A 224 2.31 17.30 10.12
N ILE A 225 2.51 16.70 8.95
CA ILE A 225 1.41 16.18 8.12
C ILE A 225 0.64 15.08 8.87
N LYS A 226 1.37 14.19 9.55
CA LYS A 226 0.77 13.11 10.34
C LYS A 226 -0.02 13.66 11.54
N GLU A 227 0.55 14.64 12.23
CA GLU A 227 -0.09 15.32 13.38
C GLU A 227 -1.30 16.16 12.98
N ALA A 228 -1.28 16.75 11.79
CA ALA A 228 -2.40 17.52 11.25
C ALA A 228 -3.69 16.68 11.09
N ASN A 229 -3.57 15.35 11.06
CA ASN A 229 -4.66 14.37 11.03
C ASN A 229 -5.75 14.70 9.99
N ILE A 230 -5.31 15.16 8.82
CA ILE A 230 -6.19 15.52 7.71
C ILE A 230 -6.83 14.25 7.16
N LYS A 231 -8.16 14.20 7.17
CA LYS A 231 -8.93 13.04 6.72
C LYS A 231 -9.00 12.97 5.20
N LYS A 232 -9.17 14.12 4.54
CA LYS A 232 -9.35 14.20 3.09
C LYS A 232 -8.91 15.56 2.54
N VAL A 233 -8.46 15.55 1.29
CA VAL A 233 -8.26 16.75 0.46
C VAL A 233 -9.47 16.92 -0.45
N LEU A 234 -10.08 18.10 -0.45
CA LEU A 234 -11.24 18.45 -1.26
C LEU A 234 -10.80 19.33 -2.44
N PHE A 235 -11.44 19.14 -3.58
CA PHE A 235 -11.20 19.94 -4.78
C PHE A 235 -12.48 20.62 -5.20
N LYS A 236 -12.36 21.83 -5.75
CA LYS A 236 -13.49 22.51 -6.40
C LYS A 236 -13.83 21.78 -7.69
N ALA A 237 -15.09 21.87 -8.11
CA ALA A 237 -15.55 21.20 -9.34
C ALA A 237 -14.79 21.71 -10.58
N GLU A 238 -14.57 23.02 -10.68
CA GLU A 238 -13.83 23.67 -11.79
C GLU A 238 -12.39 23.16 -11.91
N ASP A 239 -11.72 23.01 -10.78
CA ASP A 239 -10.36 22.49 -10.66
C ASP A 239 -10.27 21.03 -11.15
N MET A 240 -11.27 20.21 -10.81
CA MET A 240 -11.35 18.82 -11.26
C MET A 240 -11.65 18.68 -12.75
N GLU A 241 -12.54 19.52 -13.28
CA GLU A 241 -12.82 19.60 -14.71
C GLU A 241 -11.56 20.00 -15.49
N ASN A 242 -10.83 21.01 -15.00
CA ASN A 242 -9.56 21.42 -15.60
C ASN A 242 -8.51 20.30 -15.64
N LEU A 243 -8.39 19.52 -14.56
CA LEU A 243 -7.47 18.37 -14.52
C LEU A 243 -7.89 17.28 -15.51
N LYS A 244 -9.20 17.01 -15.61
CA LYS A 244 -9.77 16.02 -16.54
C LYS A 244 -9.57 16.42 -17.99
N ASP A 245 -9.87 17.66 -18.35
CA ASP A 245 -9.71 18.18 -19.72
C ASP A 245 -8.24 18.18 -20.13
N TRP A 246 -7.35 18.58 -19.22
CA TRP A 246 -5.91 18.47 -19.46
C TRP A 246 -5.50 17.01 -19.68
N PHE A 247 -5.99 16.07 -18.87
CA PHE A 247 -5.66 14.66 -19.04
C PHE A 247 -6.13 14.12 -20.40
N PHE A 248 -7.38 14.37 -20.80
CA PHE A 248 -7.90 13.92 -22.09
C PHE A 248 -7.21 14.57 -23.29
N LYS A 249 -6.76 15.82 -23.17
CA LYS A 249 -6.02 16.51 -24.22
C LYS A 249 -4.61 15.92 -24.44
N ASN A 250 -4.00 15.33 -23.41
CA ASN A 250 -2.60 14.89 -23.47
C ASN A 250 -2.44 13.37 -23.61
N ILE A 251 -3.52 12.58 -23.54
CA ILE A 251 -3.47 11.15 -23.88
C ILE A 251 -3.68 10.97 -25.38
N ASP A 252 -2.89 10.10 -26.00
CA ASP A 252 -3.02 9.81 -27.44
C ASP A 252 -4.27 8.95 -27.71
N ASN A 253 -4.63 8.04 -26.79
CA ASN A 253 -5.79 7.17 -26.90
C ASN A 253 -6.45 6.90 -25.53
N LEU A 254 -7.78 6.78 -25.53
CA LEU A 254 -8.56 6.31 -24.38
C LEU A 254 -8.43 4.79 -24.26
N ALA A 255 -7.53 4.33 -23.38
CA ALA A 255 -7.31 2.91 -23.11
C ALA A 255 -7.85 2.52 -21.73
N PRO A 256 -8.07 1.23 -21.45
CA PRO A 256 -8.44 0.76 -20.10
C PRO A 256 -7.45 1.21 -19.01
N LYS A 257 -6.17 1.42 -19.35
CA LYS A 257 -5.16 1.97 -18.44
C LYS A 257 -5.47 3.41 -18.03
N SER A 258 -6.07 4.22 -18.90
CA SER A 258 -6.44 5.62 -18.62
C SER A 258 -7.39 5.75 -17.42
N GLN A 259 -8.28 4.77 -17.21
CA GLN A 259 -9.16 4.73 -16.03
C GLN A 259 -8.40 4.52 -14.72
N ARG A 260 -7.21 3.91 -14.76
CA ARG A 260 -6.34 3.72 -13.58
C ARG A 260 -5.38 4.88 -13.39
N ASP A 261 -4.94 5.48 -14.48
CA ASP A 261 -3.94 6.54 -14.48
C ASP A 261 -4.51 7.89 -13.98
N PHE A 262 -5.76 8.22 -14.36
CA PHE A 262 -6.39 9.47 -13.92
C PHE A 262 -6.55 9.57 -12.38
N PRO A 263 -7.05 8.53 -11.66
CA PRO A 263 -7.05 8.54 -10.19
C PRO A 263 -5.67 8.70 -9.55
N ARG A 264 -4.60 8.19 -10.19
CA ARG A 264 -3.25 8.37 -9.66
C ARG A 264 -2.73 9.78 -9.89
N LEU A 265 -3.06 10.43 -11.01
CA LEU A 265 -2.79 11.84 -11.24
C LEU A 265 -3.52 12.71 -10.21
N TYR A 266 -4.79 12.40 -9.94
CA TYR A 266 -5.55 13.03 -8.85
C TYR A 266 -4.85 12.87 -7.49
N ALA A 267 -4.37 11.65 -7.17
CA ALA A 267 -3.64 11.39 -5.93
C ALA A 267 -2.31 12.18 -5.83
N LEU A 268 -1.67 12.53 -6.96
CA LEU A 268 -0.50 13.43 -6.95
C LEU A 268 -0.88 14.86 -6.56
N ALA A 269 -2.03 15.35 -7.03
CA ALA A 269 -2.55 16.64 -6.62
C ALA A 269 -2.94 16.64 -5.14
N GLU A 270 -3.56 15.56 -4.65
CA GLU A 270 -3.82 15.36 -3.22
C GLU A 270 -2.53 15.39 -2.40
N ALA A 271 -1.50 14.69 -2.85
CA ALA A 271 -0.21 14.65 -2.18
C ALA A 271 0.44 16.04 -2.12
N TRP A 272 0.36 16.82 -3.19
CA TRP A 272 0.89 18.19 -3.21
C TRP A 272 0.15 19.12 -2.25
N ALA A 273 -1.19 19.03 -2.22
CA ALA A 273 -2.02 19.78 -1.29
C ALA A 273 -1.69 19.41 0.16
N LEU A 274 -1.54 18.11 0.43
CA LEU A 274 -1.21 17.59 1.76
C LEU A 274 0.19 18.01 2.20
N LEU A 275 1.18 18.00 1.30
CA LEU A 275 2.53 18.49 1.59
C LEU A 275 2.51 19.97 1.99
N ASN A 276 1.60 20.76 1.44
CA ASN A 276 1.47 22.20 1.65
C ASN A 276 0.27 22.58 2.54
N PHE A 277 -0.24 21.66 3.35
CA PHE A 277 -1.51 21.82 4.07
C PHE A 277 -1.61 23.08 4.96
N GLN A 278 -0.48 23.60 5.43
CA GLN A 278 -0.44 24.81 6.27
C GLN A 278 -0.87 26.07 5.51
N HIS A 279 -0.80 26.03 4.17
CA HIS A 279 -1.19 27.12 3.27
C HIS A 279 -2.54 26.85 2.58
N ARG A 280 -3.32 25.91 3.10
CA ARG A 280 -4.61 25.52 2.55
C ARG A 280 -5.74 25.93 3.47
N GLU A 281 -6.84 26.35 2.86
CA GLU A 281 -8.09 26.61 3.58
C GLU A 281 -8.60 25.30 4.18
N ARG A 282 -8.98 25.33 5.45
CA ARG A 282 -9.56 24.18 6.15
C ARG A 282 -11.08 24.25 6.11
N THR A 283 -11.70 23.09 6.18
CA THR A 283 -13.14 23.01 6.44
C THR A 283 -13.47 23.53 7.84
N PRO A 284 -14.71 23.98 8.11
CA PRO A 284 -15.10 24.51 9.42
C PRO A 284 -14.84 23.56 10.60
N ASP A 285 -14.90 22.24 10.35
CA ASP A 285 -14.62 21.18 11.32
C ASP A 285 -13.13 20.84 11.46
N ASN A 286 -12.25 21.58 10.77
CA ASN A 286 -10.80 21.39 10.72
C ASN A 286 -10.33 19.98 10.25
N SER A 287 -11.23 19.14 9.73
CA SER A 287 -10.93 17.75 9.41
C SER A 287 -10.37 17.55 8.00
N CYS A 288 -10.65 18.49 7.09
CA CYS A 288 -10.27 18.45 5.68
C CYS A 288 -9.62 19.76 5.25
N ILE A 289 -8.95 19.73 4.09
CA ILE A 289 -8.36 20.91 3.43
C ILE A 289 -8.88 21.04 2.01
N TYR A 290 -8.95 22.27 1.49
CA TYR A 290 -9.20 22.53 0.08
C TYR A 290 -7.88 22.66 -0.68
N ALA A 291 -7.72 21.83 -1.72
CA ALA A 291 -6.68 22.02 -2.73
C ALA A 291 -6.98 23.28 -3.55
N ASN A 292 -5.94 23.87 -4.13
CA ASN A 292 -6.07 24.99 -5.06
C ASN A 292 -5.49 24.65 -6.43
N SER A 293 -5.61 25.59 -7.37
CA SER A 293 -5.09 25.45 -8.73
C SER A 293 -3.57 25.17 -8.77
N THR A 294 -2.79 25.66 -7.80
CA THR A 294 -1.34 25.39 -7.76
C THR A 294 -1.04 23.93 -7.43
N ASP A 295 -1.90 23.22 -6.70
CA ASP A 295 -1.75 21.78 -6.47
C ASP A 295 -1.90 20.98 -7.76
N ILE A 296 -2.88 21.37 -8.59
CA ILE A 296 -3.15 20.77 -9.89
C ILE A 296 -2.01 21.01 -10.86
N GLU A 297 -1.54 22.25 -10.98
CA GLU A 297 -0.46 22.59 -11.90
C GLU A 297 0.86 21.88 -11.54
N ASN A 298 1.15 21.72 -10.25
CA ASN A 298 2.32 20.97 -9.82
C ASN A 298 2.17 19.45 -10.06
N ALA A 299 0.97 18.90 -9.87
CA ALA A 299 0.70 17.50 -10.21
C ALA A 299 0.89 17.23 -11.71
N LYS A 300 0.38 18.12 -12.58
CA LYS A 300 0.59 18.05 -14.04
C LYS A 300 2.08 18.04 -14.38
N LYS A 301 2.86 18.97 -13.82
CA LYS A 301 4.32 19.05 -14.05
C LYS A 301 5.09 17.80 -13.65
N VAL A 302 4.69 17.14 -12.56
CA VAL A 302 5.31 15.89 -12.11
C VAL A 302 4.91 14.72 -13.00
N TYR A 303 3.69 14.72 -13.51
CA TYR A 303 3.10 13.63 -14.28
C TYR A 303 3.45 13.67 -15.78
N GLU A 304 3.53 14.85 -16.35
CA GLU A 304 3.76 15.08 -17.79
C GLU A 304 4.98 14.33 -18.35
N PRO A 305 6.16 14.31 -17.69
CA PRO A 305 7.33 13.61 -18.22
C PRO A 305 7.14 12.10 -18.33
N ILE A 306 6.24 11.53 -17.54
CA ILE A 306 6.00 10.07 -17.49
C ILE A 306 4.74 9.65 -18.25
N LEU A 307 3.88 10.61 -18.63
CA LEU A 307 2.58 10.35 -19.25
C LEU A 307 2.70 9.50 -20.53
N LYS A 308 3.51 9.94 -21.50
CA LYS A 308 3.63 9.27 -22.80
C LYS A 308 4.27 7.89 -22.68
N CYS A 309 5.38 7.79 -21.95
CA CYS A 309 6.07 6.51 -21.80
C CYS A 309 5.21 5.49 -21.04
N ASN A 310 4.58 5.89 -19.94
CA ASN A 310 3.70 4.98 -19.19
C ASN A 310 2.46 4.60 -20.00
N GLY A 311 1.89 5.52 -20.80
CA GLY A 311 0.79 5.22 -21.70
C GLY A 311 1.12 4.10 -22.70
N LEU A 312 2.37 4.05 -23.15
CA LEU A 312 2.93 2.99 -24.02
C LEU A 312 3.38 1.74 -23.26
N GLY A 313 3.29 1.74 -21.92
CA GLY A 313 3.80 0.65 -21.10
C GLY A 313 5.33 0.60 -21.01
N LEU A 314 6.00 1.73 -21.23
CA LEU A 314 7.46 1.87 -21.20
C LEU A 314 7.90 2.70 -19.99
N THR A 315 9.10 2.41 -19.50
CA THR A 315 9.82 3.30 -18.58
C THR A 315 10.31 4.56 -19.30
N PRO A 316 10.60 5.66 -18.58
CA PRO A 316 11.18 6.86 -19.19
C PRO A 316 12.51 6.60 -19.92
N GLU A 317 13.36 5.72 -19.40
CA GLU A 317 14.60 5.32 -20.05
C GLU A 317 14.36 4.57 -21.37
N GLU A 318 13.44 3.61 -21.37
CA GLU A 318 13.07 2.88 -22.59
C GLU A 318 12.49 3.81 -23.64
N TYR A 319 11.62 4.73 -23.25
CA TYR A 319 11.07 5.73 -24.17
C TYR A 319 12.16 6.65 -24.73
N ALA A 320 13.14 7.06 -23.91
CA ALA A 320 14.28 7.85 -24.42
C ALA A 320 15.12 7.06 -25.45
N VAL A 321 15.29 5.75 -25.25
CA VAL A 321 15.95 4.87 -26.24
C VAL A 321 15.10 4.74 -27.51
N TRP A 322 13.78 4.62 -27.38
CA TRP A 322 12.88 4.64 -28.53
C TRP A 322 13.04 5.92 -29.35
N LYS A 323 13.05 7.11 -28.72
CA LYS A 323 13.21 8.39 -29.45
C LYS A 323 14.52 8.47 -30.23
N ILE A 324 15.59 7.83 -29.75
CA ILE A 324 16.87 7.71 -30.48
C ILE A 324 16.71 6.84 -31.74
N ILE A 325 16.04 5.69 -31.59
CA ILE A 325 15.79 4.76 -32.69
C ILE A 325 14.85 5.39 -33.73
N GLU A 326 13.76 6.02 -33.28
CA GLU A 326 12.80 6.75 -34.10
C GLU A 326 13.49 7.83 -34.95
N LYS A 327 14.34 8.65 -34.31
CA LYS A 327 15.15 9.65 -35.02
C LYS A 327 16.03 9.03 -36.11
N THR A 328 16.60 7.85 -35.85
CA THR A 328 17.43 7.15 -36.84
C THR A 328 16.62 6.70 -38.06
N PHE A 329 15.36 6.28 -37.85
CA PHE A 329 14.46 5.96 -38.95
C PHE A 329 14.03 7.21 -39.73
N ASP A 330 13.78 8.33 -39.05
CA ASP A 330 13.38 9.59 -39.70
C ASP A 330 14.52 10.18 -40.55
N GLU A 331 15.77 10.08 -40.09
CA GLU A 331 16.95 10.62 -40.78
C GLU A 331 17.43 9.73 -41.94
N SER A 332 17.04 8.44 -41.95
CA SER A 332 17.48 7.47 -42.95
C SER A 332 16.31 6.73 -43.57
N GLN A 333 15.84 7.24 -44.71
CA GLN A 333 14.83 6.56 -45.54
C GLN A 333 15.24 5.13 -45.91
N THR A 334 16.55 4.88 -45.99
CA THR A 334 17.11 3.53 -46.20
C THR A 334 16.74 2.59 -45.07
N TYR A 335 16.91 3.00 -43.80
CA TYR A 335 16.59 2.13 -42.65
C TYR A 335 15.08 1.92 -42.47
N THR A 336 14.24 2.87 -42.90
CA THR A 336 12.79 2.67 -42.94
C THR A 336 12.41 1.52 -43.87
N ALA A 337 13.12 1.37 -44.99
CA ALA A 337 12.87 0.33 -45.98
C ALA A 337 13.57 -1.00 -45.67
N THR A 338 14.80 -0.96 -45.13
CA THR A 338 15.62 -2.17 -44.94
C THR A 338 15.52 -2.79 -43.55
N GLY A 339 15.00 -2.04 -42.57
CA GLY A 339 14.91 -2.44 -41.17
C GLY A 339 16.27 -2.40 -40.45
N LEU A 340 16.24 -2.29 -39.13
CA LEU A 340 17.45 -2.31 -38.29
C LEU A 340 17.72 -3.69 -37.70
N ARG A 341 18.97 -4.13 -37.77
CA ARG A 341 19.48 -5.31 -37.06
C ARG A 341 19.81 -4.96 -35.62
N ILE A 342 19.79 -5.96 -34.75
CA ILE A 342 20.13 -5.77 -33.32
C ILE A 342 21.53 -5.17 -33.10
N GLN A 343 22.51 -5.51 -33.94
CA GLN A 343 23.87 -4.95 -33.87
C GLN A 343 23.91 -3.46 -34.20
N GLU A 344 23.10 -3.01 -35.17
CA GLU A 344 22.99 -1.60 -35.53
C GLU A 344 22.35 -0.81 -34.39
N ILE A 345 21.29 -1.36 -33.78
CA ILE A 345 20.63 -0.77 -32.61
C ILE A 345 21.61 -0.70 -31.43
N HIS A 346 22.46 -1.71 -31.22
CA HIS A 346 23.53 -1.66 -30.22
C HIS A 346 24.52 -0.52 -30.47
N ASN A 347 24.90 -0.29 -31.72
CA ASN A 347 25.84 0.76 -32.09
C ASN A 347 25.21 2.14 -31.88
N ILE A 348 23.97 2.34 -32.33
CA ILE A 348 23.20 3.57 -32.13
C ILE A 348 23.08 3.87 -30.62
N TYR A 349 22.66 2.88 -29.82
CA TYR A 349 22.56 3.02 -28.38
C TYR A 349 23.91 3.40 -27.76
N SER A 350 24.99 2.73 -28.15
CA SER A 350 26.31 2.95 -27.56
C SER A 350 26.88 4.32 -27.90
N TYR A 351 26.62 4.79 -29.12
CA TYR A 351 27.00 6.12 -29.58
C TYR A 351 26.27 7.23 -28.80
N GLU A 352 24.94 7.13 -28.67
CA GLU A 352 24.15 8.18 -28.01
C GLU A 352 24.28 8.15 -26.48
N LYS A 353 24.28 6.96 -25.87
CA LYS A 353 24.34 6.82 -24.40
C LYS A 353 25.76 6.74 -23.85
N GLN A 354 26.79 6.75 -24.71
CA GLN A 354 28.20 6.66 -24.32
C GLN A 354 28.50 5.45 -23.40
N ARG A 355 27.73 4.37 -23.53
CA ARG A 355 27.84 3.14 -22.74
C ARG A 355 27.24 1.96 -23.50
N ARG A 356 27.74 0.76 -23.23
CA ARG A 356 27.19 -0.47 -23.83
C ARG A 356 25.94 -0.93 -23.09
N CYS A 357 24.97 -1.47 -23.83
CA CYS A 357 23.84 -2.23 -23.28
C CYS A 357 24.13 -3.73 -23.42
N SER A 358 23.69 -4.55 -22.46
CA SER A 358 23.75 -6.00 -22.62
C SER A 358 22.70 -6.47 -23.64
N ASP A 359 23.01 -7.50 -24.41
CA ASP A 359 22.10 -8.06 -25.42
C ASP A 359 20.75 -8.47 -24.79
N LYS A 360 20.78 -9.14 -23.63
CA LYS A 360 19.57 -9.49 -22.87
C LYS A 360 18.69 -8.28 -22.56
N ARG A 361 19.29 -7.17 -22.13
CA ARG A 361 18.55 -5.95 -21.79
C ARG A 361 17.97 -5.29 -23.03
N LEU A 362 18.77 -5.17 -24.09
CA LEU A 362 18.31 -4.56 -25.34
C LEU A 362 17.16 -5.35 -25.96
N ARG A 363 17.24 -6.70 -25.98
CA ARG A 363 16.14 -7.55 -26.45
C ARG A 363 14.87 -7.36 -25.63
N GLY A 364 14.99 -7.22 -24.30
CA GLY A 364 13.85 -6.89 -23.45
C GLY A 364 13.19 -5.56 -23.85
N MET A 365 13.99 -4.51 -24.09
CA MET A 365 13.48 -3.22 -24.58
C MET A 365 12.79 -3.34 -25.94
N LEU A 366 13.40 -4.07 -26.89
CA LEU A 366 12.84 -4.26 -28.24
C LEU A 366 11.52 -5.02 -28.21
N LYS A 367 11.41 -6.04 -27.35
CA LYS A 367 10.14 -6.74 -27.10
C LYS A 367 9.08 -5.80 -26.55
N ASN A 368 9.44 -4.93 -25.60
CA ASN A 368 8.52 -3.92 -25.06
C ASN A 368 8.09 -2.91 -26.15
N PHE A 369 8.99 -2.48 -27.03
CA PHE A 369 8.66 -1.61 -28.17
C PHE A 369 7.71 -2.30 -29.17
N CYS A 370 7.86 -3.60 -29.38
CA CYS A 370 6.93 -4.37 -30.20
C CYS A 370 5.55 -4.48 -29.55
N SER A 371 5.50 -4.80 -28.25
CA SER A 371 4.24 -4.84 -27.47
C SER A 371 3.54 -3.48 -27.42
N ALA A 372 4.30 -2.39 -27.39
CA ALA A 372 3.79 -1.02 -27.44
C ALA A 372 3.30 -0.59 -28.84
N GLY A 373 3.50 -1.42 -29.87
CA GLY A 373 3.13 -1.10 -31.24
C GLY A 373 4.03 -0.05 -31.90
N LEU A 374 5.26 0.13 -31.42
CA LEU A 374 6.24 1.06 -31.98
C LEU A 374 7.12 0.39 -33.04
N LEU A 375 7.47 -0.88 -32.82
CA LEU A 375 8.29 -1.69 -33.71
C LEU A 375 7.56 -2.97 -34.15
N LYS A 376 7.88 -3.45 -35.34
CA LYS A 376 7.54 -4.77 -35.81
C LYS A 376 8.82 -5.58 -35.97
N GLU A 377 8.82 -6.79 -35.41
CA GLU A 377 9.89 -7.76 -35.62
C GLU A 377 9.58 -8.63 -36.85
N GLU A 378 10.52 -8.69 -37.79
CA GLU A 378 10.44 -9.62 -38.93
C GLU A 378 11.70 -10.47 -39.01
N LYS A 379 11.49 -11.76 -39.34
CA LYS A 379 12.56 -12.74 -39.48
C LYS A 379 12.85 -12.97 -40.96
N GLU A 380 13.98 -12.46 -41.42
CA GLU A 380 14.52 -12.70 -42.77
C GLU A 380 15.59 -13.80 -42.69
N GLY A 381 15.16 -15.06 -42.85
CA GLY A 381 16.04 -16.21 -42.71
C GLY A 381 16.52 -16.41 -41.26
N VAL A 382 17.82 -16.22 -41.01
CA VAL A 382 18.42 -16.31 -39.66
C VAL A 382 18.49 -14.94 -38.97
N ILE A 383 18.31 -13.85 -39.72
CA ILE A 383 18.47 -12.48 -39.24
C ILE A 383 17.12 -11.94 -38.80
N ILE A 384 17.11 -11.33 -37.61
CA ILE A 384 15.95 -10.59 -37.09
C ILE A 384 16.17 -9.11 -37.36
N LYS A 385 15.15 -8.46 -37.93
CA LYS A 385 15.14 -7.03 -38.20
C LYS A 385 13.92 -6.37 -37.57
N TYR A 386 14.07 -5.09 -37.26
CA TYR A 386 13.04 -4.27 -36.63
C TYR A 386 12.67 -3.10 -37.55
N TYR A 387 11.38 -2.89 -37.71
CA TYR A 387 10.80 -1.85 -38.56
C TYR A 387 9.89 -0.94 -37.74
N PRO A 388 9.85 0.38 -37.99
CA PRO A 388 8.91 1.26 -37.33
C PRO A 388 7.50 0.97 -37.83
N ILE A 389 6.53 0.86 -36.92
CA ILE A 389 5.13 0.74 -37.31
C ILE A 389 4.62 2.15 -37.64
N THR A 390 4.43 2.43 -38.93
CA THR A 390 3.77 3.67 -39.34
C THR A 390 2.24 3.47 -39.30
N HIS A 391 1.50 4.44 -38.76
CA HIS A 391 0.03 4.43 -38.61
C HIS A 391 -0.78 4.18 -39.91
N ARG A 392 -0.13 4.03 -41.07
CA ARG A 392 -0.78 3.66 -42.33
C ARG A 392 -1.05 2.15 -42.47
N GLU A 393 -0.26 1.29 -41.83
CA GLU A 393 -0.42 -0.17 -41.99
C GLU A 393 -1.56 -0.76 -41.13
N THR A 394 -1.93 -0.10 -40.03
CA THR A 394 -3.00 -0.59 -39.12
C THR A 394 -4.40 -0.54 -39.71
N LYS A 395 -4.64 0.15 -40.83
CA LYS A 395 -5.93 0.13 -41.55
C LYS A 395 -6.09 -1.04 -42.52
N GLN A 396 -5.02 -1.74 -42.88
CA GLN A 396 -5.09 -2.81 -43.89
C GLN A 396 -5.21 -4.23 -43.31
N SER A 397 -4.98 -4.43 -42.01
CA SER A 397 -5.05 -5.75 -41.35
C SER A 397 -6.25 -5.94 -40.41
N GLY A 398 -7.09 -4.93 -40.23
CA GLY A 398 -8.36 -5.05 -39.50
C GLY A 398 -9.54 -5.22 -40.47
N LEU A 399 -10.19 -6.38 -40.44
CA LEU A 399 -11.47 -6.60 -41.13
C LEU A 399 -12.41 -5.40 -40.93
N THR A 400 -12.96 -4.92 -42.04
CA THR A 400 -14.04 -3.94 -42.10
C THR A 400 -15.23 -4.40 -41.25
N LEU A 401 -15.36 -3.84 -40.05
CA LEU A 401 -16.66 -3.59 -39.42
C LEU A 401 -17.11 -2.21 -39.88
N SER A 402 -17.50 -2.11 -41.14
CA SER A 402 -18.21 -0.96 -41.66
C SER A 402 -19.63 -0.95 -41.07
N THR A 403 -19.95 0.16 -40.41
CA THR A 403 -21.30 0.75 -40.29
C THR A 403 -22.38 -0.12 -39.66
N LEU A 404 -22.56 0.04 -38.35
CA LEU A 404 -23.91 0.03 -37.76
C LEU A 404 -24.22 1.45 -37.28
N PRO A 405 -25.31 2.08 -37.74
CA PRO A 405 -25.69 3.42 -37.33
C PRO A 405 -26.11 3.41 -35.84
N LEU A 406 -25.67 4.45 -35.12
CA LEU A 406 -26.19 4.81 -33.82
C LEU A 406 -27.67 5.22 -33.98
N GLU A 407 -28.57 4.26 -33.99
CA GLU A 407 -29.98 4.52 -33.71
C GLU A 407 -30.17 4.72 -32.20
N LYS A 408 -30.95 5.77 -31.90
CA LYS A 408 -31.31 6.26 -30.58
C LYS A 408 -31.76 5.11 -29.67
N VAL A 409 -31.03 4.89 -28.57
CA VAL A 409 -31.56 4.16 -27.43
C VAL A 409 -32.46 5.12 -26.66
N GLU A 410 -33.73 5.13 -27.03
CA GLU A 410 -34.79 5.65 -26.19
C GLU A 410 -34.84 4.87 -24.87
N SER A 411 -35.18 5.62 -23.82
CA SER A 411 -35.37 5.21 -22.43
C SER A 411 -36.05 3.85 -22.27
N ASN A 412 -35.35 2.87 -21.69
CA ASN A 412 -35.95 1.65 -21.17
C ASN A 412 -35.93 1.67 -19.63
N PRO A 413 -37.08 1.79 -18.95
CA PRO A 413 -37.17 1.89 -17.51
C PRO A 413 -37.19 0.50 -16.87
N LEU A 414 -36.01 -0.14 -16.73
CA LEU A 414 -35.91 -1.46 -16.07
C LEU A 414 -34.77 -1.59 -15.05
N PHE A 415 -34.24 -0.48 -14.55
CA PHE A 415 -33.40 -0.46 -13.34
C PHE A 415 -33.99 0.48 -12.29
N GLN A 416 -35.18 0.13 -11.83
CA GLN A 416 -35.64 0.43 -10.48
C GLN A 416 -36.12 -0.87 -9.86
N ARG A 417 -35.29 -1.49 -9.01
CA ARG A 417 -35.67 -2.12 -7.74
C ARG A 417 -34.49 -2.82 -7.05
N GLN A 418 -34.45 -2.55 -5.73
CA GLN A 418 -33.71 -3.16 -4.61
C GLN A 418 -32.27 -2.73 -4.38
#